data_AF-A0AAU5H607-F1
#
_entry.id   AF-A0AAU5H607-F1
#
_cell.length_a   1.000
_cell.length_b   1.000
_cell.length_c   1.000
_cell.angle_alpha   90.00
_cell.angle_beta   90.00
_cell.angle_gamma   90.00
#
_symmetry.space_group_name_H-M   'P 1'
#
loop_
_entity.id
_entity.type
_entity.pdbx_description
1 polymer ?
#
loop_
_entity_poly.entity_id
_entity_poly.type
_entity_poly.pdbx_seq_one_letter_code
_entity_poly.pdbx_strand_id
1 'polypeptide(L)'
;MDQAVLAWLLAQLGTSSDQTDLATRYARLSSARAVVLEVLAERRAKLLAEPLRLTVDGVVTLDSSNNLTGVERQITALAELTAPDEVTVADDGLPELVTAPLLPSRRTR
;
A
#
# COMPACT_ATOMS: atom_id res chain seq x y z
N MET A 1 6.15 -13.25 -9.31
CA MET A 1 5.33 -12.12 -8.85
C MET A 1 4.44 -11.70 -10.01
N ASP A 2 3.17 -11.40 -9.75
CA ASP A 2 2.24 -10.95 -10.79
C ASP A 2 2.55 -9.50 -11.23
N GLN A 3 2.21 -9.17 -12.47
CA GLN A 3 2.45 -7.84 -13.06
C GLN A 3 1.62 -6.77 -12.35
N ALA A 4 0.39 -7.08 -11.92
CA ALA A 4 -0.46 -6.16 -11.16
C ALA A 4 0.18 -5.80 -9.80
N VAL A 5 0.73 -6.81 -9.12
CA VAL A 5 1.48 -6.63 -7.88
C VAL A 5 2.72 -5.77 -8.11
N LEU A 6 3.50 -6.04 -9.14
CA LEU A 6 4.70 -5.27 -9.48
C LEU A 6 4.37 -3.79 -9.72
N ALA A 7 3.36 -3.52 -10.56
CA ALA A 7 2.94 -2.16 -10.88
C ALA A 7 2.47 -1.41 -9.62
N TRP A 8 1.74 -2.10 -8.73
CA TRP A 8 1.30 -1.52 -7.46
C TRP A 8 2.47 -1.22 -6.52
N LEU A 9 3.45 -2.12 -6.39
CA LEU A 9 4.66 -1.89 -5.60
C LEU A 9 5.43 -0.67 -6.10
N LEU A 10 5.62 -0.53 -7.42
CA LEU A 10 6.31 0.62 -8.00
C LEU A 10 5.53 1.94 -7.84
N ALA A 11 4.20 1.89 -7.84
CA ALA A 11 3.36 3.07 -7.58
C ALA A 11 3.55 3.60 -6.14
N GLN A 12 3.78 2.71 -5.18
CA GLN A 12 4.04 3.11 -3.78
C GLN A 12 5.50 3.50 -3.54
N LEU A 13 6.46 2.74 -4.07
CA LEU A 13 7.88 2.88 -3.72
C LEU A 13 8.68 3.79 -4.66
N GLY A 14 8.12 4.10 -5.83
CA GLY A 14 8.79 4.78 -6.94
C GLY A 14 9.45 3.81 -7.91
N THR A 15 9.62 4.26 -9.16
CA THR A 15 10.17 3.48 -10.28
C THR A 15 11.66 3.14 -10.15
N SER A 16 12.37 3.79 -9.22
CA SER A 16 13.79 3.53 -8.94
C SER A 16 14.04 2.32 -8.04
N SER A 17 12.98 1.63 -7.60
CA SER A 17 13.10 0.45 -6.73
C SER A 17 13.58 -0.77 -7.53
N ASP A 18 14.52 -1.54 -6.98
CA ASP A 18 15.07 -2.73 -7.63
C ASP A 18 14.01 -3.85 -7.68
N GLN A 19 13.61 -4.23 -8.90
CA GLN A 19 12.60 -5.26 -9.12
C GLN A 19 13.04 -6.65 -8.62
N THR A 20 14.33 -6.95 -8.64
CA THR A 20 14.85 -8.24 -8.16
C THR A 20 14.78 -8.33 -6.63
N ASP A 21 15.09 -7.24 -5.92
CA ASP A 21 14.92 -7.14 -4.48
C ASP A 21 13.44 -7.25 -4.09
N LEU A 22 12.57 -6.51 -4.79
CA LEU A 22 11.12 -6.57 -4.57
C LEU A 22 10.56 -7.98 -4.77
N ALA A 23 10.97 -8.69 -5.83
CA ALA A 23 10.55 -10.06 -6.07
C ALA A 23 11.01 -11.02 -4.97
N THR A 24 12.23 -10.83 -4.44
CA THR A 24 12.79 -11.64 -3.36
C THR A 24 12.02 -11.42 -2.05
N ARG A 25 11.76 -10.16 -1.69
CA ARG A 25 10.95 -9.82 -0.51
C ARG A 25 9.53 -10.33 -0.65
N TYR A 26 8.94 -10.19 -1.83
CA TYR A 26 7.60 -10.70 -2.12
C TYR A 26 7.52 -12.22 -1.97
N ALA A 27 8.53 -12.96 -2.44
CA ALA A 27 8.58 -14.41 -2.26
C ALA A 27 8.65 -14.82 -0.77
N ARG A 28 9.26 -14.01 0.09
CA ARG A 28 9.35 -14.26 1.53
C ARG A 28 8.08 -13.85 2.29
N LEU A 29 7.51 -12.69 1.96
CA LEU A 29 6.40 -12.09 2.72
C LEU A 29 5.03 -12.49 2.18
N SER A 30 4.93 -12.92 0.92
CA SER A 30 3.68 -13.30 0.24
C SER A 30 2.56 -12.25 0.27
N SER A 31 2.89 -10.98 0.53
CA SER A 31 1.96 -9.85 0.57
C SER A 31 2.63 -8.59 0.06
N ALA A 32 2.02 -7.91 -0.91
CA ALA A 32 2.56 -6.70 -1.50
C ALA A 32 2.56 -5.55 -0.49
N ARG A 33 1.50 -5.43 0.32
CA ARG A 33 1.43 -4.45 1.40
C ARG A 33 2.54 -4.66 2.42
N ALA A 34 2.81 -5.92 2.81
CA ALA A 34 3.90 -6.23 3.71
C ALA A 34 5.27 -5.82 3.14
N VAL A 35 5.50 -6.05 1.84
CA VAL A 35 6.73 -5.60 1.15
C VAL A 35 6.88 -4.08 1.19
N VAL A 36 5.81 -3.32 0.88
CA VAL A 36 5.88 -1.85 0.92
C VAL A 36 6.13 -1.36 2.33
N LEU A 37 5.46 -1.92 3.35
CA LEU A 37 5.70 -1.58 4.74
C LEU A 37 7.16 -1.79 5.14
N GLU A 38 7.75 -2.92 4.76
CA GLU A 38 9.13 -3.23 5.09
C GLU A 38 10.10 -2.21 4.46
N VAL A 39 9.94 -1.93 3.16
CA VAL A 39 10.82 -0.98 2.45
C VAL A 39 10.66 0.45 2.99
N LEU A 40 9.44 0.88 3.30
CA LEU A 40 9.21 2.21 3.90
C LEU A 40 9.77 2.30 5.32
N ALA A 41 9.66 1.23 6.12
CA ALA A 41 10.25 1.17 7.45
C ALA A 41 11.79 1.25 7.40
N GLU A 42 12.43 0.58 6.44
CA GLU A 42 13.87 0.70 6.21
C GLU A 42 14.28 2.12 5.81
N ARG A 43 13.54 2.75 4.89
CA ARG A 43 13.79 4.15 4.50
C ARG A 43 13.66 5.10 5.69
N ARG A 44 12.65 4.90 6.54
CA ARG A 44 12.47 5.66 7.79
C ARG A 44 13.64 5.45 8.74
N ALA A 45 14.06 4.21 8.97
CA ALA A 45 15.20 3.89 9.83
C ALA A 45 16.49 4.55 9.32
N LYS A 46 16.72 4.54 8.00
CA LYS A 46 17.86 5.22 7.37
C LYS A 46 17.83 6.74 7.61
N LEU A 47 16.68 7.39 7.40
CA LEU A 47 16.54 8.83 7.64
C LEU A 47 16.76 9.20 9.12
N LEU A 48 16.36 8.34 10.06
CA LEU A 48 16.58 8.56 11.49
C LEU A 48 18.04 8.33 11.92
N ALA A 49 18.79 7.53 11.18
CA ALA A 49 20.22 7.31 11.43
C ALA A 49 21.08 8.48 10.91
N GLU A 50 20.59 9.24 9.94
CA GLU A 50 21.25 10.41 9.38
C GLU A 50 20.83 11.70 10.11
N PRO A 51 21.72 12.72 10.23
CA PRO A 51 21.33 14.01 10.76
C PRO A 51 20.27 14.67 9.88
N LEU A 52 19.09 14.96 10.46
CA LEU A 52 17.93 15.48 9.71
C LEU A 52 18.16 16.87 9.11
N ARG A 53 19.08 17.65 9.68
CA ARG A 53 19.48 18.95 9.15
C ARG A 53 21.00 19.03 9.13
N LEU A 54 21.56 19.29 7.95
CA LEU A 54 22.97 19.51 7.74
C LEU A 54 23.15 20.88 7.08
N THR A 55 23.80 21.79 7.80
CA THR A 55 24.20 23.10 7.28
C THR A 55 25.70 23.09 7.09
N VAL A 56 26.15 23.23 5.84
CA VAL A 56 27.56 23.47 5.53
C VAL A 56 27.71 24.94 5.22
N ASP A 57 28.47 25.66 6.06
CA ASP A 57 28.65 27.10 5.95
C ASP A 57 29.09 27.51 4.54
N GLY A 58 28.24 28.30 3.88
CA GLY A 58 28.50 28.92 2.58
C GLY A 58 28.11 28.13 1.33
N VAL A 59 27.61 26.89 1.43
CA VAL A 59 27.41 26.04 0.24
C VAL A 59 26.02 25.40 0.15
N VAL A 60 25.56 24.67 1.17
CA VAL A 60 24.26 23.95 1.10
C VAL A 60 23.66 23.79 2.50
N THR A 61 22.34 24.01 2.58
CA THR A 61 21.50 23.53 3.68
C THR A 61 20.67 22.36 3.17
N LEU A 62 20.82 21.19 3.78
CA LEU A 62 19.96 20.02 3.55
C LEU A 62 19.04 19.84 4.76
N ASP A 63 17.73 19.76 4.54
CA ASP A 63 16.73 19.47 5.56
C ASP A 63 15.84 18.31 5.11
N SER A 64 15.97 17.19 5.81
CA SER A 64 15.26 15.93 5.56
C SER A 64 14.03 15.75 6.46
N SER A 65 13.70 16.72 7.31
CA SER A 65 12.59 16.61 8.27
C SER A 65 11.25 16.40 7.57
N ASN A 66 11.01 17.14 6.48
CA ASN A 66 9.81 17.00 5.67
C ASN A 66 9.74 15.64 4.95
N ASN A 67 10.90 15.08 4.57
CA ASN A 67 10.96 13.76 3.95
C ASN A 67 10.56 12.68 4.96
N LEU A 68 11.04 12.77 6.19
CA LEU A 68 10.65 11.87 7.28
C LEU A 68 9.14 11.92 7.52
N THR A 69 8.57 13.12 7.65
CA THR A 69 7.12 13.29 7.81
C THR A 69 6.34 12.73 6.61
N GLY A 70 6.85 12.88 5.40
CA GLY A 70 6.26 12.31 4.18
C GLY A 70 6.20 10.77 4.23
N VAL A 71 7.31 10.13 4.60
CA VAL A 71 7.39 8.67 4.74
C VAL A 71 6.45 8.16 5.84
N GLU A 72 6.36 8.85 6.98
CA GLU A 72 5.47 8.46 8.08
C GLU A 72 3.98 8.56 7.69
N ARG A 73 3.61 9.60 6.93
CA ARG A 73 2.25 9.71 6.37
C ARG A 73 1.98 8.61 5.37
N GLN A 74 2.94 8.28 4.52
CA GLN A 74 2.79 7.22 3.54
C GLN A 74 2.57 5.86 4.22
N ILE A 75 3.34 5.55 5.26
CA ILE A 75 3.16 4.32 6.06
C ILE A 75 1.76 4.28 6.68
N THR A 76 1.27 5.40 7.20
CA THR A 76 -0.08 5.49 7.78
C THR A 76 -1.16 5.27 6.73
N ALA A 77 -1.06 5.94 5.58
CA ALA A 77 -2.01 5.84 4.47
C ALA A 77 -2.05 4.44 3.85
N LEU A 78 -0.94 3.69 3.92
CA LEU A 78 -0.86 2.34 3.40
C LEU A 78 -1.81 1.37 4.12
N ALA A 79 -2.25 1.67 5.34
CA ALA A 79 -3.24 0.87 6.05
C ALA A 79 -4.63 0.90 5.38
N GLU A 80 -4.94 1.97 4.65
CA GLU A 80 -6.23 2.16 3.96
C GLU A 80 -6.20 1.67 2.51
N LEU A 81 -5.02 1.39 1.97
CA LEU A 81 -4.83 0.93 0.60
C LEU A 81 -4.96 -0.59 0.50
N THR A 82 -5.85 -1.05 -0.38
CA THR A 82 -5.96 -2.46 -0.74
C THR A 82 -4.89 -2.83 -1.76
N ALA A 83 -4.11 -3.86 -1.45
CA ALA A 83 -3.15 -4.42 -2.39
C ALA A 83 -3.86 -5.40 -3.35
N PRO A 84 -3.37 -5.56 -4.60
CA PRO A 84 -4.01 -6.43 -5.60
C PRO A 84 -3.95 -7.93 -5.26
N ASP A 85 -3.05 -8.32 -4.34
CA ASP A 85 -2.92 -9.68 -3.83
C ASP A 85 -3.62 -9.90 -2.49
N GLU A 86 -4.15 -8.83 -1.88
CA GLU A 86 -5.09 -8.98 -0.80
C GLU A 86 -6.41 -9.44 -1.41
N VAL A 87 -6.77 -10.69 -1.11
CA VAL A 87 -8.17 -11.09 -1.21
C VAL A 87 -8.89 -10.15 -0.25
N THR A 88 -9.54 -9.11 -0.78
CA THR A 88 -10.60 -8.46 -0.04
C THR A 88 -11.51 -9.62 0.35
N VAL A 89 -11.60 -9.90 1.64
CA VAL A 89 -12.84 -10.40 2.18
C VAL A 89 -13.82 -9.25 1.93
N ALA A 90 -14.23 -9.09 0.67
CA ALA A 90 -15.56 -8.66 0.35
C ALA A 90 -16.38 -9.62 1.21
N ASP A 91 -16.97 -9.04 2.24
CA ASP A 91 -18.09 -9.55 3.03
C ASP A 91 -18.43 -10.97 2.60
N ASP A 92 -18.06 -11.95 3.43
CA ASP A 92 -18.25 -13.39 3.22
C ASP A 92 -19.35 -13.63 2.20
N GLY A 93 -18.96 -14.12 1.01
CA GLY A 93 -19.82 -14.33 -0.16
C GLY A 93 -20.98 -15.31 0.09
N LEU A 94 -21.84 -14.99 1.03
CA LEU A 94 -23.24 -15.33 0.97
C LEU A 94 -23.81 -14.37 -0.08
N PRO A 95 -24.29 -14.86 -1.23
CA PRO A 95 -25.07 -14.00 -2.11
C PRO A 95 -26.20 -13.41 -1.26
N GLU A 96 -26.35 -12.09 -1.24
CA GLU A 96 -27.49 -11.44 -0.60
C GLU A 96 -28.75 -11.95 -1.31
N LEU A 97 -29.37 -12.98 -0.72
CA LEU A 97 -30.59 -13.60 -1.22
C LEU A 97 -31.76 -12.68 -0.92
N VAL A 98 -32.02 -11.76 -1.82
CA VAL A 98 -33.22 -10.91 -1.76
C VAL A 98 -34.43 -11.76 -2.14
N THR A 99 -35.34 -11.98 -1.20
CA THR A 99 -36.62 -12.66 -1.44
C THR A 99 -37.73 -11.63 -1.65
N ALA A 100 -38.43 -11.72 -2.78
CA ALA A 100 -39.62 -10.91 -3.06
C ALA A 100 -40.87 -11.81 -3.06
N PRO A 101 -41.90 -11.52 -2.25
CA PRO A 101 -43.13 -12.31 -2.26
C PRO A 101 -43.93 -12.06 -3.55
N LEU A 102 -44.21 -13.12 -4.31
CA LEU A 102 -45.10 -13.05 -5.47
C LEU A 102 -46.56 -13.07 -5.00
N LEU A 103 -47.31 -12.00 -5.28
CA LEU A 103 -48.74 -11.93 -5.01
C LEU A 103 -49.54 -12.41 -6.23
N PRO A 104 -50.63 -13.19 -6.03
CA PRO A 104 -51.47 -13.66 -7.13
C PRO A 104 -52.19 -12.48 -7.80
N SER A 105 -52.15 -12.45 -9.14
CA SER A 105 -52.89 -11.47 -9.93
C SER A 105 -54.40 -11.72 -9.79
N ARG A 106 -55.11 -10.79 -9.12
CA ARG A 106 -56.58 -10.84 -9.05
C ARG A 106 -57.15 -10.39 -10.39
N ARG A 107 -57.73 -11.32 -11.16
CA ARG A 107 -58.62 -10.97 -12.27
C ARG A 107 -59.93 -10.45 -11.67
N THR A 108 -60.13 -9.13 -11.72
CA THR A 108 -61.44 -8.51 -11.51
C THR A 108 -62.32 -8.84 -12.71
N ARG A 109 -63.49 -9.43 -12.43
CA ARG A 109 -64.55 -9.70 -13.40
C ARG A 109 -65.52 -8.53 -13.44
#